data_AF-A0A919SFE0-F1
#
_entry.id   AF-A0A919SFE0-F1
#
_cell.length_a   1.000
_cell.length_b   1.000
_cell.length_c   1.000
_cell.angle_alpha   90.00
_cell.angle_beta   90.00
_cell.angle_gamma   90.00
#
_symmetry.space_group_name_H-M   'P 1'
#
loop_
_entity.id
_entity.type
_entity.pdbx_description
1 polymer ?
#
loop_
_entity_poly.entity_id
_entity_poly.type
_entity_poly.pdbx_seq_one_letter_code
_entity_poly.pdbx_strand_id
1 'polypeptide(L)'
;MRRTRTIAALIATLSLALAACDAGSATTSAEAGQPVDGGSLTWGIETEPITFNPHQYAQAKARLLVGNSFEGLLTHDDKGGYVPLLASGYEASPDGRAYTFKLRSGVRFSDGTAFDAAAVKANIDQLRAAGYAPAVAAVQLHSLKDVEIPDPATVVFRLTAPDVLFLDFLSSPQGAIVSPASLKAAKNLKAGGPELAGTGPFILDRYTAGQEVHFKRNPAYWGSRPAYLDEVTYRFLKEPSVRVGALTSGQVQVIEGVPATDQALITGDLTLSKGLNSGSAYSYYLNAAHAPFDDVKVRQAFRDALDVNTVLDAVYRGTATRAWSVVSPTSPFYDKSLENSYGDNPARANQLLDEAGWTQRDADGFRTKDGKRLTVRLVQSAPFVRDRRDILAQTVQAAVRKSAGIDLNVAVVDQGTATKALADGAYEVFDNSRADTDAGAALNLLLRSGGAINRTGVTDPEVDKLLAQGDAGTDRLGAYSNVQQKVVTQQALVLPLYAPADQIAASRSVGGLGFEPTAGVPVSAYGVWLAK
;
A
#
# COMPACT_ATOMS: atom_id res chain seq x y z
N MET A 1 61.46 -24.79 -51.51
CA MET A 1 60.23 -25.16 -50.78
C MET A 1 59.81 -23.98 -49.91
N ARG A 2 58.56 -23.54 -50.11
CA ARG A 2 57.81 -22.46 -49.44
C ARG A 2 57.83 -22.65 -47.90
N ARG A 3 57.92 -21.66 -47.01
CA ARG A 3 57.30 -20.33 -46.97
C ARG A 3 58.07 -19.40 -46.02
N THR A 4 58.24 -18.16 -46.49
CA THR A 4 58.69 -16.95 -45.80
C THR A 4 57.74 -16.53 -44.67
N ARG A 5 58.28 -16.08 -43.53
CA ARG A 5 57.59 -15.24 -42.53
C ARG A 5 58.46 -14.00 -42.30
N THR A 6 57.96 -12.85 -42.75
CA THR A 6 58.60 -11.55 -42.57
C THR A 6 57.87 -10.78 -41.47
N ILE A 7 58.67 -10.14 -40.63
CA ILE A 7 58.36 -9.25 -39.51
C ILE A 7 58.03 -7.85 -40.03
N ALA A 8 57.06 -7.16 -39.40
CA ALA A 8 56.93 -5.69 -39.27
C ALA A 8 55.56 -5.39 -38.63
N ALA A 9 55.28 -4.36 -37.84
CA ALA A 9 56.04 -3.33 -37.14
C ALA A 9 55.04 -2.60 -36.19
N LEU A 10 55.58 -1.93 -35.16
CA LEU A 10 54.86 -1.01 -34.27
C LEU A 10 54.11 0.10 -35.02
N ILE A 11 52.88 0.42 -34.59
CA ILE A 11 52.33 1.78 -34.62
C ILE A 11 51.61 2.03 -33.28
N ALA A 12 52.05 3.08 -32.59
CA ALA A 12 51.49 3.57 -31.34
C ALA A 12 50.45 4.69 -31.59
N THR A 13 49.44 4.73 -30.72
CA THR A 13 48.74 5.91 -30.16
C THR A 13 48.16 6.98 -31.10
N LEU A 14 46.82 7.05 -31.18
CA LEU A 14 46.02 8.25 -30.88
C LEU A 14 44.51 7.94 -30.97
N SER A 15 43.78 7.98 -29.85
CA SER A 15 42.33 8.29 -29.81
C SER A 15 41.93 8.65 -28.38
N LEU A 16 41.53 9.90 -28.22
CA LEU A 16 41.22 10.61 -26.98
C LEU A 16 39.90 10.14 -26.33
N ALA A 17 39.93 10.16 -24.99
CA ALA A 17 38.91 10.64 -24.05
C ALA A 17 37.44 10.79 -24.53
N LEU A 18 36.57 9.92 -24.01
CA LEU A 18 35.26 10.32 -23.47
C LEU A 18 35.03 9.57 -22.15
N ALA A 19 35.48 10.18 -21.05
CA ALA A 19 34.91 9.96 -19.74
C ALA A 19 33.87 11.06 -19.52
N ALA A 20 32.59 10.71 -19.49
CA ALA A 20 31.52 11.58 -19.00
C ALA A 20 30.30 10.73 -18.61
N CYS A 21 30.15 10.55 -17.30
CA CYS A 21 28.90 10.46 -16.55
C CYS A 21 27.81 9.52 -17.08
N ASP A 22 27.82 8.27 -16.61
CA ASP A 22 26.56 7.58 -16.34
C ASP A 22 26.45 7.39 -14.82
N ALA A 23 25.81 8.37 -14.18
CA ALA A 23 25.45 8.32 -12.77
C ALA A 23 24.14 7.51 -12.65
N GLY A 24 24.21 6.23 -12.95
CA GLY A 24 23.16 5.26 -12.65
C GLY A 24 23.31 4.79 -11.21
N SER A 25 22.28 4.99 -10.40
CA SER A 25 22.18 4.58 -9.00
C SER A 25 22.58 3.11 -8.80
N ALA A 26 23.82 2.87 -8.41
CA ALA A 26 24.27 1.59 -7.90
C ALA A 26 23.76 1.46 -6.46
N THR A 27 22.64 0.77 -6.30
CA THR A 27 22.22 0.23 -5.01
C THR A 27 23.34 -0.70 -4.55
N THR A 28 24.11 -0.27 -3.56
CA THR A 28 25.09 -1.14 -2.88
C THR A 28 24.30 -2.16 -2.08
N SER A 29 23.96 -3.28 -2.72
CA SER A 29 23.56 -4.49 -2.02
C SER A 29 24.74 -4.93 -1.17
N ALA A 30 24.63 -4.73 0.15
CA ALA A 30 25.51 -5.39 1.09
C ALA A 30 25.41 -6.91 0.82
N GLU A 31 26.51 -7.54 0.42
CA GLU A 31 26.57 -8.99 0.19
C GLU A 31 26.33 -9.71 1.52
N ALA A 32 25.07 -10.02 1.82
CA ALA A 32 24.78 -11.32 2.38
C ALA A 32 25.35 -12.33 1.36
N GLY A 33 26.18 -13.28 1.79
CA GLY A 33 26.81 -14.30 0.95
C GLY A 33 25.83 -15.12 0.05
N GLN A 34 26.24 -16.33 -0.37
CA GLN A 34 25.34 -17.13 -1.21
C GLN A 34 24.12 -17.62 -0.41
N PRO A 35 22.91 -17.70 -1.02
CA PRO A 35 21.71 -18.19 -0.33
C PRO A 35 21.90 -19.57 0.30
N VAL A 36 21.43 -19.74 1.54
CA VAL A 36 21.58 -20.97 2.34
C VAL A 36 20.21 -21.50 2.76
N ASP A 37 20.03 -22.82 2.62
CA ASP A 37 18.85 -23.52 3.15
C ASP A 37 18.95 -23.78 4.65
N GLY A 38 17.82 -23.62 5.33
CA GLY A 38 17.61 -23.90 6.74
C GLY A 38 17.49 -22.65 7.61
N GLY A 39 17.22 -22.90 8.89
CA GLY A 39 17.23 -21.88 9.94
C GLY A 39 15.86 -21.25 10.22
N SER A 40 15.79 -20.57 11.37
CA SER A 40 14.60 -19.92 11.89
C SER A 40 14.82 -18.42 11.99
N LEU A 41 14.00 -17.65 11.29
CA LEU A 41 14.04 -16.18 11.33
C LEU A 41 12.96 -15.64 12.25
N THR A 42 13.29 -14.63 13.06
CA THR A 42 12.34 -13.82 13.80
C THR A 42 12.31 -12.40 13.25
N TRP A 43 11.13 -11.96 12.81
CA TRP A 43 10.86 -10.64 12.23
C TRP A 43 9.92 -9.85 13.16
N GLY A 44 10.42 -8.77 13.77
CA GLY A 44 9.63 -7.86 14.59
C GLY A 44 8.82 -6.86 13.75
N ILE A 45 7.50 -6.92 13.82
CA ILE A 45 6.61 -6.04 13.05
C ILE A 45 5.78 -5.14 13.95
N GLU A 46 5.32 -4.01 13.42
CA GLU A 46 4.61 -3.00 14.21
C GLU A 46 3.11 -3.28 14.40
N THR A 47 2.51 -4.06 13.50
CA THR A 47 1.05 -4.27 13.43
C THR A 47 0.70 -5.74 13.54
N GLU A 48 -0.14 -6.07 14.52
CA GLU A 48 -0.90 -7.31 14.52
C GLU A 48 -2.10 -7.18 13.56
N PRO A 49 -2.29 -8.10 12.61
CA PRO A 49 -3.48 -8.10 11.76
C PRO A 49 -4.77 -8.33 12.55
N ILE A 50 -5.84 -7.63 12.15
CA ILE A 50 -7.20 -7.91 12.61
C ILE A 50 -7.64 -9.33 12.21
N THR A 51 -7.11 -9.86 11.11
CA THR A 51 -7.43 -11.19 10.57
C THR A 51 -6.28 -11.72 9.73
N PHE A 52 -6.09 -13.05 9.75
CA PHE A 52 -5.19 -13.79 8.87
C PHE A 52 -5.92 -14.43 7.68
N ASN A 53 -7.22 -14.17 7.54
CA ASN A 53 -7.95 -14.60 6.36
C ASN A 53 -7.61 -13.68 5.17
N PRO A 54 -7.03 -14.21 4.07
CA PRO A 54 -6.69 -13.41 2.90
C PRO A 54 -7.90 -12.65 2.34
N HIS A 55 -9.11 -13.20 2.41
CA HIS A 55 -10.31 -12.59 1.85
C HIS A 55 -10.88 -11.41 2.66
N GLN A 56 -10.36 -11.16 3.87
CA GLN A 56 -11.01 -10.27 4.85
C GLN A 56 -10.10 -9.15 5.37
N TYR A 57 -8.79 -9.20 5.11
CA TYR A 57 -7.90 -8.19 5.67
C TYR A 57 -8.16 -6.81 5.04
N ALA A 58 -8.14 -5.76 5.85
CA ALA A 58 -8.22 -4.37 5.39
C ALA A 58 -6.93 -3.58 5.65
N GLN A 59 -6.06 -4.08 6.54
CA GLN A 59 -4.78 -3.45 6.86
C GLN A 59 -3.74 -3.84 5.79
N ALA A 60 -3.13 -2.85 5.13
CA ALA A 60 -2.07 -3.10 4.15
C ALA A 60 -0.91 -3.93 4.72
N LYS A 61 -0.59 -3.74 6.00
CA LYS A 61 0.45 -4.49 6.72
C LYS A 61 0.17 -5.98 6.87
N ALA A 62 -1.09 -6.42 6.78
CA ALA A 62 -1.41 -7.84 6.81
C ALA A 62 -0.90 -8.59 5.57
N ARG A 63 -0.69 -7.88 4.44
CA ARG A 63 -0.26 -8.43 3.13
C ARG A 63 1.04 -9.26 3.26
N LEU A 64 2.02 -8.77 4.01
CA LEU A 64 3.29 -9.48 4.27
C LEU A 64 3.04 -10.87 4.88
N LEU A 65 2.13 -10.95 5.85
CA LEU A 65 1.88 -12.17 6.62
C LEU A 65 1.07 -13.17 5.82
N VAL A 66 -0.05 -12.75 5.24
CA VAL A 66 -0.91 -13.64 4.45
C VAL A 66 -0.22 -14.11 3.16
N GLY A 67 0.65 -13.28 2.56
CA GLY A 67 1.43 -13.62 1.37
C GLY A 67 2.47 -14.73 1.59
N ASN A 68 2.74 -15.14 2.84
CA ASN A 68 3.55 -16.34 3.11
C ASN A 68 2.81 -17.65 2.80
N SER A 69 1.48 -17.67 2.96
CA SER A 69 0.67 -18.91 2.87
C SER A 69 -0.32 -18.93 1.73
N PHE A 70 -0.72 -17.78 1.21
CA PHE A 70 -1.79 -17.67 0.22
C PHE A 70 -1.29 -16.99 -1.05
N GLU A 71 -1.63 -17.57 -2.21
CA GLU A 71 -1.23 -17.10 -3.53
C GLU A 71 -2.44 -16.81 -4.41
N GLY A 72 -2.36 -15.76 -5.22
CA GLY A 72 -3.33 -15.40 -6.25
C GLY A 72 -3.12 -16.19 -7.56
N LEU A 73 -4.02 -15.98 -8.52
CA LEU A 73 -3.87 -16.52 -9.87
C LEU A 73 -2.70 -15.85 -10.61
N LEU A 74 -2.49 -14.57 -10.31
CA LEU A 74 -1.47 -13.71 -10.88
C LEU A 74 -0.60 -13.11 -9.76
N THR A 75 0.45 -12.42 -10.17
CA THR A 75 1.26 -11.52 -9.35
C THR A 75 1.72 -10.34 -10.23
N HIS A 76 2.44 -9.38 -9.65
CA HIS A 76 3.05 -8.29 -10.41
C HIS A 76 4.51 -8.60 -10.77
N ASP A 77 4.94 -8.13 -11.94
CA ASP A 77 6.36 -7.96 -12.25
C ASP A 77 6.90 -6.62 -11.72
N ASP A 78 8.20 -6.39 -11.92
CA ASP A 78 8.88 -5.18 -11.43
C ASP A 78 8.35 -3.86 -12.03
N LYS A 79 7.54 -3.94 -13.09
CA LYS A 79 6.94 -2.80 -13.80
C LYS A 79 5.44 -2.65 -13.53
N GLY A 80 4.85 -3.57 -12.76
CA GLY A 80 3.44 -3.55 -12.36
C GLY A 80 2.53 -4.25 -13.36
N GLY A 81 3.12 -4.94 -14.33
CA GLY A 81 2.39 -5.82 -15.24
C GLY A 81 1.92 -7.06 -14.50
N TYR A 82 0.72 -7.52 -14.86
CA TYR A 82 0.18 -8.78 -14.35
C TYR A 82 0.88 -9.97 -14.99
N VAL A 83 1.50 -10.81 -14.17
CA VAL A 83 2.23 -12.00 -14.61
C VAL A 83 1.72 -13.27 -13.93
N PRO A 84 1.89 -14.46 -14.56
CA PRO A 84 1.32 -15.70 -14.05
C PRO A 84 1.88 -16.14 -12.68
N LEU A 85 1.00 -16.53 -11.74
CA LEU A 85 1.35 -17.19 -10.47
C LEU A 85 0.73 -18.60 -10.38
N LEU A 86 -0.47 -18.78 -9.81
CA LEU A 86 -1.17 -20.08 -9.82
C LEU A 86 -1.78 -20.42 -11.18
N ALA A 87 -2.08 -19.40 -11.98
CA ALA A 87 -2.31 -19.57 -13.40
C ALA A 87 -0.95 -19.68 -14.13
N SER A 88 -0.88 -20.46 -15.21
CA SER A 88 0.25 -20.45 -16.13
C SER A 88 0.14 -19.32 -17.17
N GLY A 89 -1.04 -18.73 -17.33
CA GLY A 89 -1.32 -17.63 -18.24
C GLY A 89 -2.82 -17.35 -18.36
N TYR A 90 -3.17 -16.25 -19.02
CA TYR A 90 -4.55 -15.91 -19.33
C TYR A 90 -4.70 -15.21 -20.68
N GLU A 91 -5.89 -15.26 -21.23
CA GLU A 91 -6.30 -14.54 -22.44
C GLU A 91 -7.47 -13.62 -22.12
N ALA A 92 -7.36 -12.34 -22.48
CA ALA A 92 -8.46 -11.38 -22.39
C ALA A 92 -9.22 -11.31 -23.72
N SER A 93 -10.55 -11.21 -23.67
CA SER A 93 -11.34 -10.92 -24.88
C SER A 93 -11.06 -9.52 -25.41
N PRO A 94 -11.26 -9.26 -26.71
CA PRO A 94 -11.01 -7.94 -27.32
C PRO A 94 -11.79 -6.78 -26.67
N ASP A 95 -12.96 -7.08 -26.09
CA ASP A 95 -13.82 -6.11 -25.41
C ASP A 95 -13.51 -5.96 -23.91
N GLY A 96 -12.52 -6.70 -23.38
CA GLY A 96 -12.11 -6.66 -21.97
C GLY A 96 -13.13 -7.23 -20.99
N ARG A 97 -14.13 -7.99 -21.46
CA ARG A 97 -15.23 -8.52 -20.63
C ARG A 97 -15.16 -10.01 -20.34
N ALA A 98 -14.15 -10.71 -20.86
CA ALA A 98 -13.90 -12.09 -20.50
C ALA A 98 -12.41 -12.35 -20.34
N TYR A 99 -12.06 -13.13 -19.31
CA TYR A 99 -10.70 -13.55 -19.04
C TYR A 99 -10.66 -15.08 -18.87
N THR A 100 -9.93 -15.76 -19.74
CA THR A 100 -9.74 -17.22 -19.71
C THR A 100 -8.38 -17.53 -19.12
N PHE A 101 -8.34 -18.15 -17.94
CA PHE A 101 -7.13 -18.55 -17.25
C PHE A 101 -6.85 -20.04 -17.45
N LYS A 102 -5.58 -20.37 -17.68
CA LYS A 102 -5.06 -21.74 -17.60
C LYS A 102 -4.35 -21.93 -16.26
N LEU A 103 -4.76 -22.93 -15.49
CA LEU A 103 -4.23 -23.21 -14.16
C LEU A 103 -3.04 -24.15 -14.24
N ARG A 104 -2.08 -23.97 -13.32
CA ARG A 104 -0.95 -24.91 -13.18
C ARG A 104 -1.43 -26.28 -12.72
N SER A 105 -0.84 -27.32 -13.29
CA SER A 105 -1.07 -28.70 -12.86
C SER A 105 -0.19 -29.07 -11.68
N GLY A 106 -0.64 -30.04 -10.87
CA GLY A 106 0.15 -30.61 -9.78
C GLY A 106 0.26 -29.76 -8.51
N VAL A 107 -0.33 -28.56 -8.50
CA VAL A 107 -0.36 -27.70 -7.31
C VAL A 107 -1.29 -28.30 -6.24
N ARG A 108 -0.86 -28.22 -4.99
CA ARG A 108 -1.62 -28.67 -3.82
C ARG A 108 -1.70 -27.57 -2.77
N PHE A 109 -2.81 -27.57 -2.06
CA PHE A 109 -2.92 -26.83 -0.81
C PHE A 109 -2.11 -27.54 0.28
N SER A 110 -1.77 -26.80 1.33
CA SER A 110 -1.04 -27.30 2.50
C SER A 110 -1.78 -28.40 3.30
N ASP A 111 -3.10 -28.55 3.09
CA ASP A 111 -3.89 -29.68 3.61
C ASP A 111 -3.86 -30.92 2.70
N GLY A 112 -3.10 -30.90 1.60
CA GLY A 112 -2.94 -31.99 0.64
C GLY A 112 -3.99 -32.03 -0.47
N THR A 113 -5.06 -31.24 -0.38
CA THR A 113 -6.08 -31.17 -1.45
C THR A 113 -5.52 -30.54 -2.72
N ALA A 114 -6.08 -30.91 -3.88
CA ALA A 114 -5.61 -30.42 -5.17
C ALA A 114 -6.11 -28.99 -5.45
N PHE A 115 -5.27 -28.17 -6.06
CA PHE A 115 -5.66 -26.89 -6.64
C PHE A 115 -6.18 -27.09 -8.07
N ASP A 116 -7.40 -26.64 -8.34
CA ASP A 116 -8.08 -26.75 -9.64
C ASP A 116 -9.11 -25.62 -9.86
N ALA A 117 -9.78 -25.66 -11.00
CA ALA A 117 -10.80 -24.68 -11.38
C ALA A 117 -11.99 -24.67 -10.40
N ALA A 118 -12.34 -25.80 -9.81
CA ALA A 118 -13.42 -25.89 -8.81
C ALA A 118 -13.02 -25.18 -7.51
N ALA A 119 -11.75 -25.26 -7.10
CA ALA A 119 -11.23 -24.50 -5.97
C ALA A 119 -11.30 -22.99 -6.22
N VAL A 120 -10.91 -22.53 -7.41
CA VAL A 120 -11.03 -21.10 -7.80
C VAL A 120 -12.49 -20.65 -7.72
N LYS A 121 -13.41 -21.40 -8.34
CA LYS A 121 -14.84 -21.08 -8.31
C LYS A 121 -15.38 -21.04 -6.88
N ALA A 122 -15.03 -22.00 -6.02
CA ALA A 122 -15.50 -22.05 -4.63
C ALA A 122 -15.06 -20.80 -3.83
N ASN A 123 -13.85 -20.30 -4.05
CA ASN A 123 -13.36 -19.08 -3.39
C ASN A 123 -14.13 -17.85 -3.86
N ILE A 124 -14.37 -17.72 -5.17
CA ILE A 124 -15.10 -16.59 -5.74
C ILE A 124 -16.57 -16.61 -5.31
N ASP A 125 -17.20 -17.78 -5.29
CA ASP A 125 -18.57 -17.95 -4.78
C ASP A 125 -18.64 -17.57 -3.29
N GLN A 126 -17.65 -17.97 -2.49
CA GLN A 126 -17.55 -17.58 -1.07
C GLN A 126 -17.37 -16.07 -0.89
N LEU A 127 -16.51 -15.44 -1.69
CA LEU A 127 -16.29 -13.99 -1.69
C LEU A 127 -17.58 -13.21 -2.01
N ARG A 128 -18.41 -13.74 -2.90
CA ARG A 128 -19.73 -13.18 -3.25
C ARG A 128 -20.83 -13.53 -2.24
N ALA A 129 -20.60 -14.46 -1.33
CA ALA A 129 -21.60 -14.86 -0.35
C ALA A 129 -21.99 -13.69 0.56
N ALA A 130 -23.29 -13.49 0.76
CA ALA A 130 -23.83 -12.37 1.52
C ALA A 130 -23.21 -12.33 2.93
N GLY A 131 -22.68 -11.17 3.31
CA GLY A 131 -22.10 -10.93 4.64
C GLY A 131 -20.75 -11.60 4.90
N TYR A 132 -20.17 -12.33 3.93
CA TYR A 132 -18.81 -12.84 4.05
C TYR A 132 -17.80 -11.72 3.83
N ALA A 133 -17.59 -11.27 2.59
CA ALA A 133 -16.63 -10.22 2.24
C ALA A 133 -17.33 -9.06 1.50
N PRO A 134 -18.27 -8.33 2.14
CA PRO A 134 -19.12 -7.36 1.46
C PRO A 134 -18.33 -6.24 0.77
N ALA A 135 -17.21 -5.81 1.37
CA ALA A 135 -16.31 -4.84 0.74
C ALA A 135 -15.67 -5.41 -0.53
N VAL A 136 -15.18 -6.66 -0.48
CA VAL A 136 -14.56 -7.31 -1.65
C VAL A 136 -15.56 -7.52 -2.78
N ALA A 137 -16.74 -8.01 -2.44
CA ALA A 137 -17.83 -8.20 -3.40
C ALA A 137 -18.26 -6.88 -4.07
N ALA A 138 -18.35 -5.79 -3.29
CA ALA A 138 -18.81 -4.49 -3.79
C ALA A 138 -17.74 -3.71 -4.56
N VAL A 139 -16.45 -4.00 -4.34
CA VAL A 139 -15.34 -3.24 -4.92
C VAL A 139 -14.59 -4.06 -5.97
N GLN A 140 -13.97 -5.17 -5.59
CA GLN A 140 -13.10 -5.93 -6.49
C GLN A 140 -13.86 -6.86 -7.43
N LEU A 141 -15.05 -7.33 -7.02
CA LEU A 141 -15.88 -8.23 -7.81
C LEU A 141 -17.13 -7.55 -8.40
N HIS A 142 -17.19 -6.22 -8.37
CA HIS A 142 -18.38 -5.45 -8.74
C HIS A 142 -18.81 -5.68 -10.20
N SER A 143 -17.83 -5.89 -11.09
CA SER A 143 -18.04 -6.14 -12.51
C SER A 143 -18.26 -7.62 -12.82
N LEU A 144 -17.95 -8.54 -11.90
CA LEU A 144 -18.00 -9.98 -12.13
C LEU A 144 -19.45 -10.47 -12.30
N LYS A 145 -19.75 -10.93 -13.51
CA LYS A 145 -21.04 -11.52 -13.87
C LYS A 145 -21.08 -13.01 -13.51
N ASP A 146 -20.11 -13.78 -14.00
CA ASP A 146 -20.12 -15.24 -13.89
C ASP A 146 -18.71 -15.84 -13.91
N VAL A 147 -18.59 -17.08 -13.40
CA VAL A 147 -17.38 -17.90 -13.40
C VAL A 147 -17.71 -19.28 -13.97
N GLU A 148 -17.21 -19.55 -15.18
CA GLU A 148 -17.36 -20.84 -15.87
C GLU A 148 -16.09 -21.68 -15.68
N ILE A 149 -16.27 -22.99 -15.52
CA ILE A 149 -15.18 -23.96 -15.34
C ILE A 149 -15.31 -25.08 -16.38
N PRO A 150 -14.95 -24.84 -17.66
CA PRO A 150 -15.19 -25.81 -18.73
C PRO A 150 -14.43 -27.14 -18.52
N ASP A 151 -13.33 -27.10 -17.77
CA ASP A 151 -12.54 -28.27 -17.36
C ASP A 151 -11.78 -27.96 -16.06
N PRO A 152 -11.18 -28.97 -15.39
CA PRO A 152 -10.48 -28.77 -14.11
C PRO A 152 -9.28 -27.80 -14.16
N ALA A 153 -8.72 -27.49 -15.33
CA ALA A 153 -7.54 -26.65 -15.48
C ALA A 153 -7.85 -25.28 -16.10
N THR A 154 -9.12 -24.96 -16.33
CA THR A 154 -9.53 -23.73 -17.02
C THR A 154 -10.62 -23.01 -16.25
N VAL A 155 -10.43 -21.70 -16.05
CA VAL A 155 -11.44 -20.82 -15.44
C VAL A 155 -11.71 -19.67 -16.39
N VAL A 156 -12.98 -19.38 -16.66
CA VAL A 156 -13.40 -18.25 -17.47
C VAL A 156 -14.20 -17.29 -16.60
N PHE A 157 -13.67 -16.09 -16.40
CA PHE A 157 -14.38 -14.99 -15.73
C PHE A 157 -15.10 -14.14 -16.76
N ARG A 158 -16.38 -13.87 -16.55
CA ARG A 158 -17.16 -12.93 -17.36
C ARG A 158 -17.48 -11.67 -16.57
N LEU A 159 -17.18 -10.51 -17.14
CA LEU A 159 -17.45 -9.21 -16.55
C LEU A 159 -18.59 -8.50 -17.28
N THR A 160 -19.26 -7.57 -16.60
CA THR A 160 -20.31 -6.70 -17.18
C THR A 160 -19.71 -5.52 -17.94
N ALA A 161 -18.49 -5.11 -17.59
CA ALA A 161 -17.69 -4.08 -18.25
C ALA A 161 -16.19 -4.37 -18.01
N PRO A 162 -15.27 -3.79 -18.80
CA PRO A 162 -13.85 -3.79 -18.47
C PRO A 162 -13.60 -3.20 -17.07
N ASP A 163 -12.75 -3.86 -16.29
CA ASP A 163 -12.50 -3.49 -14.90
C ASP A 163 -11.03 -3.77 -14.52
N VAL A 164 -10.28 -2.70 -14.27
CA VAL A 164 -8.88 -2.78 -13.87
C VAL A 164 -8.69 -3.32 -12.45
N LEU A 165 -9.67 -3.14 -11.56
CA LEU A 165 -9.63 -3.62 -10.19
C LEU A 165 -9.71 -5.15 -10.13
N PHE A 166 -10.33 -5.77 -11.13
CA PHE A 166 -10.50 -7.23 -11.17
C PHE A 166 -9.16 -7.97 -11.33
N LEU A 167 -8.29 -7.52 -12.23
CA LEU A 167 -6.96 -8.14 -12.40
C LEU A 167 -6.02 -7.84 -11.24
N ASP A 168 -6.06 -6.61 -10.69
CA ASP A 168 -5.31 -6.24 -9.49
C ASP A 168 -5.71 -7.13 -8.30
N PHE A 169 -7.02 -7.37 -8.14
CA PHE A 169 -7.55 -8.28 -7.13
C PHE A 169 -6.98 -9.69 -7.27
N LEU A 170 -7.04 -10.28 -8.47
CA LEU A 170 -6.50 -11.63 -8.75
C LEU A 170 -4.98 -11.73 -8.62
N SER A 171 -4.29 -10.59 -8.59
CA SER A 171 -2.83 -10.47 -8.43
C SER A 171 -2.43 -10.13 -6.98
N SER A 172 -3.40 -10.00 -6.08
CA SER A 172 -3.17 -9.63 -4.68
C SER A 172 -3.45 -10.82 -3.74
N PRO A 173 -2.88 -10.84 -2.52
CA PRO A 173 -3.26 -11.82 -1.52
C PRO A 173 -4.74 -11.79 -1.13
N GLN A 174 -5.47 -10.69 -1.41
CA GLN A 174 -6.90 -10.58 -1.17
C GLN A 174 -7.72 -11.48 -2.10
N GLY A 175 -7.23 -11.72 -3.31
CA GLY A 175 -7.78 -12.66 -4.29
C GLY A 175 -7.09 -14.02 -4.28
N ALA A 176 -6.36 -14.34 -3.22
CA ALA A 176 -5.69 -15.63 -3.09
C ALA A 176 -6.68 -16.78 -2.96
N ILE A 177 -6.25 -17.97 -3.37
CA ILE A 177 -7.10 -19.17 -3.32
C ILE A 177 -6.86 -19.91 -2.01
N VAL A 178 -7.91 -20.02 -1.18
CA VAL A 178 -7.94 -20.82 0.05
C VAL A 178 -8.49 -22.21 -0.27
N SER A 179 -8.00 -23.24 0.40
CA SER A 179 -8.51 -24.61 0.24
C SER A 179 -10.03 -24.67 0.44
N PRO A 180 -10.79 -25.30 -0.48
CA PRO A 180 -12.22 -25.53 -0.30
C PRO A 180 -12.57 -26.35 0.94
N ALA A 181 -11.67 -27.21 1.41
CA ALA A 181 -11.87 -27.95 2.65
C ALA A 181 -11.79 -27.00 3.86
N SER A 182 -10.80 -26.11 3.86
CA SER A 182 -10.63 -25.09 4.91
C SER A 182 -11.79 -24.09 4.94
N LEU A 183 -12.27 -23.63 3.78
CA LEU A 183 -13.44 -22.73 3.68
C LEU A 183 -14.69 -23.30 4.37
N LYS A 184 -14.84 -24.63 4.40
CA LYS A 184 -15.98 -25.32 5.01
C LYS A 184 -15.74 -25.67 6.48
N ALA A 185 -14.52 -26.06 6.83
CA ALA A 185 -14.22 -26.67 8.11
C ALA A 185 -13.65 -25.69 9.16
N ALA A 186 -13.14 -24.53 8.75
CA ALA A 186 -12.54 -23.56 9.67
C ALA A 186 -13.55 -23.06 10.71
N LYS A 187 -13.20 -23.16 11.99
CA LYS A 187 -14.03 -22.75 13.13
C LYS A 187 -14.38 -21.27 13.09
N ASN A 188 -13.41 -20.45 12.68
CA ASN A 188 -13.60 -19.02 12.49
C ASN A 188 -12.96 -18.56 11.19
N LEU A 189 -13.64 -18.82 10.08
CA LEU A 189 -13.18 -18.43 8.76
C LEU A 189 -12.85 -16.92 8.70
N LYS A 190 -13.65 -16.04 9.31
CA LYS A 190 -13.42 -14.58 9.25
C LYS A 190 -12.13 -14.13 9.94
N ALA A 191 -11.76 -14.74 11.06
CA ALA A 191 -10.49 -14.44 11.73
C ALA A 191 -9.28 -15.08 11.02
N GLY A 192 -9.49 -16.21 10.35
CA GLY A 192 -8.42 -17.00 9.75
C GLY A 192 -7.53 -17.70 10.78
N GLY A 193 -6.33 -18.09 10.37
CA GLY A 193 -5.34 -18.76 11.22
C GLY A 193 -4.90 -20.13 10.69
N PRO A 194 -4.34 -21.01 11.54
CA PRO A 194 -3.73 -22.27 11.13
C PRO A 194 -4.69 -23.26 10.45
N GLU A 195 -6.00 -23.08 10.64
CA GLU A 195 -7.04 -23.90 10.03
C GLU A 195 -7.27 -23.57 8.54
N LEU A 196 -6.68 -22.48 8.03
CA LEU A 196 -6.75 -22.10 6.63
C LEU A 196 -5.52 -22.61 5.87
N ALA A 197 -5.75 -23.54 4.95
CA ALA A 197 -4.73 -24.01 4.03
C ALA A 197 -4.69 -23.16 2.75
N GLY A 198 -3.51 -22.69 2.37
CA GLY A 198 -3.21 -22.10 1.07
C GLY A 198 -2.17 -22.91 0.29
N THR A 199 -1.76 -22.41 -0.87
CA THR A 199 -0.76 -23.03 -1.76
C THR A 199 0.66 -22.50 -1.57
N GLY A 200 0.84 -21.49 -0.72
CA GLY A 200 2.07 -20.72 -0.59
C GLY A 200 3.27 -21.47 -0.02
N PRO A 201 4.44 -20.82 -0.02
CA PRO A 201 5.71 -21.42 0.38
C PRO A 201 5.85 -21.71 1.88
N PHE A 202 4.98 -21.13 2.71
CA PHE A 202 4.90 -21.41 4.14
C PHE A 202 3.48 -21.76 4.57
N ILE A 203 3.38 -22.54 5.65
CA ILE A 203 2.14 -22.93 6.31
C ILE A 203 2.05 -22.13 7.61
N LEU A 204 0.93 -21.47 7.85
CA LEU A 204 0.65 -20.83 9.13
C LEU A 204 0.46 -21.94 10.19
N ASP A 205 1.44 -22.10 11.07
CA ASP A 205 1.49 -23.20 12.04
C ASP A 205 0.81 -22.81 13.36
N ARG A 206 1.10 -21.60 13.86
CA ARG A 206 0.60 -21.13 15.16
C ARG A 206 0.39 -19.63 15.16
N TYR A 207 -0.64 -19.17 15.87
CA TYR A 207 -0.87 -17.76 16.16
C TYR A 207 -1.17 -17.59 17.65
N THR A 208 -0.46 -16.66 18.29
CA THR A 208 -0.66 -16.27 19.69
C THR A 208 -1.01 -14.78 19.72
N ALA A 209 -2.29 -14.49 19.98
CA ALA A 209 -2.81 -13.12 19.97
C ALA A 209 -2.00 -12.18 20.87
N GLY A 210 -1.69 -11.00 20.33
CA GLY A 210 -0.85 -9.97 20.96
C GLY A 210 0.63 -10.29 21.06
N GLN A 211 1.10 -11.45 20.57
CA GLN A 211 2.50 -11.88 20.70
C GLN A 211 3.16 -12.17 19.36
N GLU A 212 2.70 -13.19 18.63
CA GLU A 212 3.39 -13.67 17.42
C GLU A 212 2.49 -14.51 16.51
N VAL A 213 2.90 -14.59 15.24
CA VAL A 213 2.47 -15.64 14.31
C VAL A 213 3.70 -16.40 13.81
N HIS A 214 3.60 -17.73 13.78
CA HIS A 214 4.65 -18.66 13.39
C HIS A 214 4.25 -19.39 12.11
N PHE A 215 5.19 -19.48 11.19
CA PHE A 215 5.06 -20.17 9.93
C PHE A 215 6.16 -21.22 9.77
N LYS A 216 5.81 -22.38 9.21
CA LYS A 216 6.74 -23.45 8.82
C LYS A 216 6.83 -23.53 7.32
N ARG A 217 8.00 -23.90 6.78
CA ARG A 217 8.16 -24.17 5.35
C ARG A 217 7.12 -25.18 4.88
N ASN A 218 6.49 -24.91 3.74
CA ASN A 218 5.65 -25.88 3.05
C ASN A 218 6.54 -26.87 2.28
N PRO A 219 6.68 -28.14 2.72
CA PRO A 219 7.55 -29.10 2.04
C PRO A 219 6.98 -29.54 0.68
N ALA A 220 5.69 -29.32 0.45
CA ALA A 220 4.99 -29.65 -0.79
C ALA A 220 4.78 -28.43 -1.70
N TYR A 221 5.51 -27.33 -1.47
CA TYR A 221 5.40 -26.13 -2.30
C TYR A 221 5.71 -26.45 -3.77
N TRP A 222 4.83 -25.99 -4.66
CA TRP A 222 4.86 -26.30 -6.08
C TRP A 222 5.89 -25.49 -6.88
N GLY A 223 6.37 -24.38 -6.30
CA GLY A 223 7.31 -23.47 -6.96
C GLY A 223 8.63 -24.14 -7.32
N SER A 224 9.48 -23.42 -8.05
CA SER A 224 10.77 -23.95 -8.55
C SER A 224 11.70 -24.45 -7.45
N ARG A 225 11.53 -23.96 -6.21
CA ARG A 225 12.19 -24.44 -5.01
C ARG A 225 11.33 -24.21 -3.78
N PRO A 226 11.57 -24.93 -2.68
CA PRO A 226 11.06 -24.53 -1.36
C PRO A 226 11.68 -23.19 -0.91
N ALA A 227 11.03 -22.54 0.05
CA ALA A 227 11.62 -21.39 0.76
C ALA A 227 12.95 -21.79 1.41
N TYR A 228 13.87 -20.84 1.56
CA TYR A 228 15.17 -21.11 2.19
C TYR A 228 15.05 -21.32 3.69
N LEU A 229 14.20 -20.60 4.41
CA LEU A 229 14.03 -20.77 5.86
C LEU A 229 13.22 -22.02 6.18
N ASP A 230 13.57 -22.70 7.28
CA ASP A 230 12.71 -23.77 7.83
C ASP A 230 11.47 -23.17 8.48
N GLU A 231 11.64 -22.04 9.17
CA GLU A 231 10.58 -21.36 9.90
C GLU A 231 10.75 -19.84 9.88
N VAL A 232 9.64 -19.11 9.93
CA VAL A 232 9.63 -17.66 10.18
C VAL A 232 8.60 -17.32 11.24
N THR A 233 9.04 -16.55 12.24
CA THR A 233 8.17 -16.02 13.30
C THR A 233 8.06 -14.51 13.14
N TYR A 234 6.84 -14.00 13.05
CA TYR A 234 6.58 -12.57 13.10
C TYR A 234 6.11 -12.19 14.50
N ARG A 235 6.90 -11.40 15.23
CA ARG A 235 6.58 -10.93 16.58
C ARG A 235 5.92 -9.56 16.50
N PHE A 236 4.78 -9.38 17.16
CA PHE A 236 4.06 -8.11 17.21
C PHE A 236 4.68 -7.21 18.28
N LEU A 237 5.54 -6.30 17.83
CA LEU A 237 6.26 -5.37 18.69
C LEU A 237 5.78 -3.95 18.36
N LYS A 238 4.69 -3.51 18.99
CA LYS A 238 4.02 -2.25 18.63
C LYS A 238 4.88 -1.00 18.85
N GLU A 239 5.63 -0.96 19.95
CA GLU A 239 6.47 0.19 20.30
C GLU A 239 7.75 0.24 19.45
N PRO A 240 8.00 1.33 18.68
CA PRO A 240 9.14 1.41 17.76
C PRO A 240 10.51 1.23 18.44
N SER A 241 10.72 1.84 19.60
CA SER A 241 11.99 1.73 20.34
C SER A 241 12.26 0.31 20.85
N VAL A 242 11.20 -0.44 21.19
CA VAL A 242 11.29 -1.86 21.58
C VAL A 242 11.73 -2.71 20.38
N ARG A 243 11.22 -2.43 19.17
CA ARG A 243 11.68 -3.10 17.94
C ARG A 243 13.16 -2.86 17.70
N VAL A 244 13.60 -1.60 17.75
CA VAL A 244 15.02 -1.25 17.53
C VAL A 244 15.92 -1.91 18.58
N GLY A 245 15.52 -1.90 19.86
CA GLY A 245 16.22 -2.61 20.92
C GLY A 245 16.31 -4.13 20.69
N ALA A 246 15.23 -4.75 20.22
CA ALA A 246 15.20 -6.18 19.90
C ALA A 246 16.15 -6.52 18.72
N LEU A 247 16.22 -5.68 17.69
CA LEU A 247 17.16 -5.88 16.57
C LEU A 247 18.61 -5.71 17.02
N THR A 248 18.92 -4.59 17.69
CA THR A 248 20.28 -4.24 18.10
C THR A 248 20.86 -5.20 19.16
N SER A 249 20.00 -5.86 19.95
CA SER A 249 20.41 -6.92 20.87
C SER A 249 20.46 -8.32 20.26
N GLY A 250 20.03 -8.48 19.00
CA GLY A 250 19.98 -9.78 18.30
C GLY A 250 18.81 -10.68 18.71
N GLN A 251 17.85 -10.19 19.50
CA GLN A 251 16.63 -10.94 19.86
C GLN A 251 15.71 -11.19 18.66
N VAL A 252 15.77 -10.33 17.65
CA VAL A 252 15.14 -10.52 16.34
C VAL A 252 16.16 -10.19 15.25
N GLN A 253 16.02 -10.79 14.07
CA GLN A 253 16.97 -10.59 12.98
C GLN A 253 16.52 -9.51 12.00
N VAL A 254 15.21 -9.21 11.98
CA VAL A 254 14.60 -8.22 11.07
C VAL A 254 13.55 -7.44 11.84
N ILE A 255 13.41 -6.14 11.56
CA ILE A 255 12.29 -5.31 12.02
C ILE A 255 11.73 -4.43 10.92
N GLU A 256 10.48 -4.02 11.07
CA GLU A 256 9.88 -2.93 10.30
C GLU A 256 9.81 -1.61 11.07
N GLY A 257 9.67 -0.51 10.31
CA GLY A 257 9.25 0.79 10.84
C GLY A 257 10.23 1.38 11.85
N VAL A 258 11.46 1.64 11.40
CA VAL A 258 12.51 2.26 12.23
C VAL A 258 12.23 3.75 12.35
N PRO A 259 11.93 4.26 13.55
CA PRO A 259 11.61 5.68 13.70
C PRO A 259 12.84 6.52 13.32
N ALA A 260 12.61 7.68 12.71
CA ALA A 260 13.67 8.56 12.23
C ALA A 260 14.71 8.92 13.31
N THR A 261 14.29 8.94 14.58
CA THR A 261 15.15 9.19 15.74
C THR A 261 16.20 8.11 15.97
N ASP A 262 15.91 6.88 15.52
CA ASP A 262 16.68 5.69 15.86
C ASP A 262 17.39 5.10 14.64
N GLN A 263 17.20 5.65 13.44
CA GLN A 263 17.87 5.17 12.23
C GLN A 263 19.40 5.21 12.34
N ALA A 264 19.96 6.15 13.10
CA ALA A 264 21.39 6.22 13.37
C ALA A 264 21.93 5.03 14.20
N LEU A 265 21.05 4.28 14.88
CA LEU A 265 21.40 3.05 15.60
C LEU A 265 21.54 1.85 14.66
N ILE A 266 21.04 1.96 13.42
CA ILE A 266 21.15 0.92 12.41
C ILE A 266 22.48 1.08 11.66
N THR A 267 23.54 0.58 12.28
CA THR A 267 24.92 0.70 11.79
C THR A 267 25.69 -0.61 11.97
N GLY A 268 26.93 -0.66 11.50
CA GLY A 268 27.80 -1.84 11.61
C GLY A 268 27.20 -3.04 10.89
N ASP A 269 26.87 -4.08 11.66
CA ASP A 269 26.32 -5.35 11.18
C ASP A 269 24.81 -5.31 10.89
N LEU A 270 24.19 -4.13 10.92
CA LEU A 270 22.80 -3.93 10.54
C LEU A 270 22.70 -3.18 9.20
N THR A 271 21.61 -3.44 8.48
CA THR A 271 21.22 -2.72 7.26
C THR A 271 19.86 -2.07 7.46
N LEU A 272 19.60 -0.97 6.74
CA LEU A 272 18.31 -0.31 6.64
C LEU A 272 17.99 -0.11 5.16
N SER A 273 16.85 -0.62 4.73
CA SER A 273 16.30 -0.41 3.39
C SER A 273 14.90 0.21 3.48
N LYS A 274 14.51 0.90 2.42
CA LYS A 274 13.25 1.65 2.33
C LYS A 274 12.61 1.43 0.96
N GLY A 275 11.32 1.08 0.94
CA GLY A 275 10.47 1.05 -0.23
C GLY A 275 9.41 2.14 -0.13
N LEU A 276 9.35 3.05 -1.11
CA LEU A 276 8.27 4.05 -1.16
C LEU A 276 7.00 3.40 -1.70
N ASN A 277 5.89 3.53 -0.98
CA ASN A 277 4.61 2.98 -1.40
C ASN A 277 4.10 3.70 -2.66
N SER A 278 3.53 2.94 -3.59
CA SER A 278 2.86 3.48 -4.80
C SER A 278 1.38 3.77 -4.53
N GLY A 279 0.54 3.84 -5.57
CA GLY A 279 -0.89 4.16 -5.44
C GLY A 279 -1.12 5.62 -5.05
N SER A 280 -1.63 5.84 -3.84
CA SER A 280 -1.91 7.18 -3.31
C SER A 280 -1.01 7.58 -2.13
N ALA A 281 -0.64 8.85 -2.12
CA ALA A 281 0.04 9.47 -1.00
C ALA A 281 -0.87 9.50 0.24
N TYR A 282 -0.27 9.52 1.43
CA TYR A 282 -1.03 9.81 2.64
C TYR A 282 -1.50 11.25 2.62
N SER A 283 -2.82 11.41 2.64
CA SER A 283 -3.50 12.67 2.38
C SER A 283 -4.67 12.85 3.33
N TYR A 284 -5.01 14.11 3.57
CA TYR A 284 -6.26 14.51 4.21
C TYR A 284 -7.30 14.82 3.13
N TYR A 285 -8.37 14.04 3.11
CA TYR A 285 -9.54 14.22 2.27
C TYR A 285 -10.56 15.06 3.04
N LEU A 286 -10.89 16.23 2.52
CA LEU A 286 -11.77 17.20 3.17
C LEU A 286 -13.21 16.96 2.75
N ASN A 287 -14.09 16.72 3.72
CA ASN A 287 -15.50 16.45 3.49
C ASN A 287 -16.25 17.75 3.18
N ALA A 288 -16.53 18.00 1.90
CA ALA A 288 -17.22 19.19 1.42
C ALA A 288 -18.75 19.08 1.44
N ALA A 289 -19.33 18.00 1.99
CA ALA A 289 -20.78 17.88 2.14
C ALA A 289 -21.35 18.77 3.25
N HIS A 290 -20.52 19.21 4.20
CA HIS A 290 -20.95 19.94 5.39
C HIS A 290 -19.98 21.06 5.78
N ALA A 291 -20.50 22.04 6.50
CA ALA A 291 -19.70 23.10 7.10
C ALA A 291 -18.61 22.54 8.03
N PRO A 292 -17.41 23.15 8.03
CA PRO A 292 -17.05 24.38 7.35
C PRO A 292 -16.42 24.15 5.97
N PHE A 293 -16.26 22.90 5.53
CA PHE A 293 -15.59 22.56 4.28
C PHE A 293 -16.52 22.51 3.07
N ASP A 294 -17.82 22.78 3.22
CA ASP A 294 -18.72 23.11 2.12
C ASP A 294 -18.27 24.38 1.37
N ASP A 295 -17.58 25.31 2.05
CA ASP A 295 -16.93 26.48 1.45
C ASP A 295 -15.50 26.17 0.96
N VAL A 296 -15.28 26.34 -0.35
CA VAL A 296 -13.96 26.17 -0.99
C VAL A 296 -12.89 27.10 -0.41
N LYS A 297 -13.24 28.30 0.05
CA LYS A 297 -12.29 29.24 0.67
C LYS A 297 -11.76 28.68 1.98
N VAL A 298 -12.59 28.01 2.77
CA VAL A 298 -12.15 27.37 4.03
C VAL A 298 -11.24 26.18 3.72
N ARG A 299 -11.55 25.36 2.71
CA ARG A 299 -10.67 24.26 2.27
C ARG A 299 -9.30 24.77 1.81
N GLN A 300 -9.29 25.80 0.96
CA GLN A 300 -8.06 26.45 0.51
C GLN A 300 -7.28 27.08 1.68
N ALA A 301 -7.97 27.71 2.63
CA ALA A 301 -7.33 28.27 3.81
C ALA A 301 -6.71 27.19 4.71
N PHE A 302 -7.37 26.05 4.91
CA PHE A 302 -6.82 24.94 5.68
C PHE A 302 -5.53 24.40 5.04
N ARG A 303 -5.53 24.25 3.70
CA ARG A 303 -4.34 23.85 2.93
C ARG A 303 -3.21 24.88 3.04
N ASP A 304 -3.54 26.16 2.89
CA ASP A 304 -2.54 27.24 2.86
C ASP A 304 -2.04 27.63 4.26
N ALA A 305 -2.76 27.29 5.33
CA ALA A 305 -2.33 27.51 6.70
C ALA A 305 -1.16 26.61 7.13
N LEU A 306 -0.86 25.57 6.34
CA LEU A 306 0.07 24.51 6.69
C LEU A 306 1.35 24.58 5.85
N ASP A 307 2.48 24.74 6.53
CA ASP A 307 3.79 24.35 5.98
C ASP A 307 3.96 22.84 6.20
N VAL A 308 3.62 22.06 5.17
CA VAL A 308 3.70 20.59 5.25
C VAL A 308 5.14 20.12 5.43
N ASN A 309 6.14 20.80 4.85
CA ASN A 309 7.53 20.39 4.98
C ASN A 309 8.00 20.54 6.43
N THR A 310 7.76 21.69 7.06
CA THR A 310 8.09 21.92 8.47
C THR A 310 7.37 20.92 9.40
N VAL A 311 6.10 20.63 9.11
CA VAL A 311 5.34 19.63 9.89
C VAL A 311 5.92 18.23 9.74
N LEU A 312 6.27 17.82 8.52
CA LEU A 312 6.89 16.51 8.28
C LEU A 312 8.28 16.44 8.94
N ASP A 313 9.09 17.51 8.87
CA ASP A 313 10.42 17.53 9.47
C ASP A 313 10.37 17.46 11.00
N ALA A 314 9.40 18.13 11.63
CA ALA A 314 9.20 18.04 13.08
C ALA A 314 8.90 16.61 13.55
N VAL A 315 8.19 15.82 12.74
CA VAL A 315 7.75 14.46 13.11
C VAL A 315 8.72 13.38 12.64
N TYR A 316 9.25 13.52 11.43
CA TYR A 316 10.00 12.51 10.69
C TYR A 316 11.47 12.89 10.43
N ARG A 317 11.93 14.05 10.88
CA ARG A 317 13.35 14.46 10.82
C ARG A 317 13.97 14.28 9.42
N GLY A 318 13.27 14.71 8.37
CA GLY A 318 13.74 14.64 6.99
C GLY A 318 13.64 13.25 6.31
N THR A 319 13.14 12.21 6.99
CA THR A 319 13.05 10.85 6.38
C THR A 319 11.77 10.61 5.58
N ALA A 320 10.75 11.45 5.77
CA ALA A 320 9.51 11.40 5.01
C ALA A 320 9.67 12.08 3.65
N THR A 321 9.06 11.50 2.61
CA THR A 321 9.05 12.10 1.27
C THR A 321 7.77 12.90 1.10
N ARG A 322 7.88 14.23 1.02
CA ARG A 322 6.75 15.13 0.73
C ARG A 322 6.04 14.69 -0.56
N ALA A 323 4.72 14.59 -0.53
CA ALA A 323 3.92 14.28 -1.73
C ALA A 323 3.06 15.49 -2.10
N TRP A 324 3.20 16.05 -3.29
CA TRP A 324 2.42 17.23 -3.70
C TRP A 324 1.08 16.90 -4.34
N SER A 325 0.81 15.62 -4.57
CA SER A 325 -0.38 15.11 -5.21
C SER A 325 -0.99 13.96 -4.42
N VAL A 326 -2.26 13.64 -4.71
CA VAL A 326 -2.93 12.44 -4.21
C VAL A 326 -2.27 11.16 -4.73
N VAL A 327 -1.62 11.20 -5.90
CA VAL A 327 -0.86 10.08 -6.45
C VAL A 327 0.56 10.08 -5.86
N SER A 328 1.10 8.90 -5.54
CA SER A 328 2.46 8.76 -5.02
C SER A 328 3.52 9.19 -6.06
N PRO A 329 4.62 9.86 -5.67
CA PRO A 329 5.70 10.26 -6.58
C PRO A 329 6.46 9.08 -7.23
N THR A 330 6.28 7.85 -6.78
CA THR A 330 6.81 6.65 -7.44
C THR A 330 5.99 6.22 -8.65
N SER A 331 4.75 6.70 -8.79
CA SER A 331 3.87 6.38 -9.91
C SER A 331 4.25 7.17 -11.17
N PRO A 332 4.21 6.55 -12.36
CA PRO A 332 4.38 7.27 -13.63
C PRO A 332 3.27 8.30 -13.89
N PHE A 333 2.16 8.23 -13.15
CA PHE A 333 1.02 9.16 -13.28
C PHE A 333 1.08 10.36 -12.34
N TYR A 334 2.14 10.50 -11.54
CA TYR A 334 2.31 11.63 -10.65
C TYR A 334 2.46 12.96 -11.41
N ASP A 335 1.60 13.93 -11.11
CA ASP A 335 1.70 15.28 -11.68
C ASP A 335 2.74 16.14 -10.95
N LYS A 336 3.97 16.16 -11.50
CA LYS A 336 5.08 16.98 -10.99
C LYS A 336 4.81 18.49 -11.04
N SER A 337 3.86 18.97 -11.85
CA SER A 337 3.56 20.40 -11.92
C SER A 337 2.92 20.93 -10.63
N LEU A 338 2.42 20.05 -9.77
CA LEU A 338 1.85 20.42 -8.47
C LEU A 338 2.90 20.77 -7.41
N GLU A 339 4.17 20.44 -7.64
CA GLU A 339 5.24 20.70 -6.69
C GLU A 339 5.42 22.21 -6.46
N ASN A 340 5.35 22.63 -5.19
CA ASN A 340 5.43 24.04 -4.79
C ASN A 340 4.33 24.95 -5.36
N SER A 341 3.22 24.40 -5.87
CA SER A 341 2.13 25.18 -6.48
C SER A 341 1.07 25.68 -5.49
N TYR A 342 1.07 25.20 -4.24
CA TYR A 342 0.08 25.53 -3.20
C TYR A 342 0.66 25.38 -1.79
N GLY A 343 -0.11 25.77 -0.77
CA GLY A 343 0.28 25.58 0.63
C GLY A 343 1.17 26.70 1.15
N ASP A 344 1.58 26.60 2.42
CA ASP A 344 2.54 27.50 3.09
C ASP A 344 2.33 28.99 2.80
N ASN A 345 1.08 29.46 2.94
CA ASN A 345 0.75 30.87 2.83
C ASN A 345 -0.27 31.27 3.91
N PRO A 346 0.17 31.43 5.17
CA PRO A 346 -0.71 31.83 6.26
C PRO A 346 -1.43 33.16 6.01
N ALA A 347 -0.80 34.11 5.30
CA ALA A 347 -1.43 35.38 4.96
C ALA A 347 -2.67 35.16 4.06
N ARG A 348 -2.52 34.39 2.99
CA ARG A 348 -3.64 34.01 2.12
C ARG A 348 -4.68 33.19 2.87
N ALA A 349 -4.27 32.25 3.74
CA ALA A 349 -5.20 31.48 4.55
C ALA A 349 -6.10 32.37 5.43
N ASN A 350 -5.50 33.37 6.10
CA ASN A 350 -6.26 34.31 6.93
C ASN A 350 -7.20 35.19 6.08
N GLN A 351 -6.74 35.68 4.92
CA GLN A 351 -7.59 36.44 3.99
C GLN A 351 -8.79 35.62 3.52
N LEU A 352 -8.58 34.37 3.11
CA LEU A 352 -9.65 33.48 2.65
C LEU A 352 -10.69 33.21 3.77
N LEU A 353 -10.24 33.08 5.01
CA LEU A 353 -11.13 32.91 6.16
C LEU A 353 -11.91 34.19 6.47
N ASP A 354 -11.30 35.37 6.34
CA ASP A 354 -11.98 36.65 6.50
C ASP A 354 -13.07 36.82 5.42
N GLU A 355 -12.74 36.51 4.16
CA GLU A 355 -13.69 36.52 3.05
C GLU A 355 -14.82 35.49 3.20
N ALA A 356 -14.58 34.38 3.89
CA ALA A 356 -15.57 33.37 4.24
C ALA A 356 -16.40 33.76 5.49
N GLY A 357 -16.09 34.89 6.13
CA GLY A 357 -16.82 35.44 7.28
C GLY A 357 -16.34 34.97 8.64
N TRP A 358 -15.21 34.27 8.73
CA TRP A 358 -14.61 33.78 9.99
C TRP A 358 -13.75 34.85 10.68
N THR A 359 -14.22 36.09 10.76
CA THR A 359 -13.42 37.27 11.13
C THR A 359 -13.24 37.45 12.63
N GLN A 360 -14.10 36.85 13.45
CA GLN A 360 -14.06 36.95 14.91
C GLN A 360 -13.16 35.87 15.53
N ARG A 361 -12.83 36.01 16.82
CA ARG A 361 -12.16 34.99 17.61
C ARG A 361 -12.78 34.84 18.99
N ASP A 362 -12.73 33.65 19.54
CA ASP A 362 -13.10 33.39 20.93
C ASP A 362 -11.91 33.57 21.91
N ALA A 363 -12.16 33.31 23.19
CA ALA A 363 -11.19 33.46 24.27
C ALA A 363 -9.95 32.53 24.13
N ASP A 364 -10.07 31.41 23.43
CA ASP A 364 -8.98 30.47 23.18
C ASP A 364 -8.18 30.81 21.91
N GLY A 365 -8.59 31.88 21.22
CA GLY A 365 -7.98 32.41 20.00
C GLY A 365 -8.45 31.74 18.71
N PHE A 366 -9.45 30.86 18.76
CA PHE A 366 -9.97 30.21 17.56
C PHE A 366 -10.93 31.12 16.81
N ARG A 367 -10.95 31.01 15.48
CA ARG A 367 -11.85 31.80 14.64
C ARG A 367 -13.30 31.44 14.88
N THR A 368 -14.18 32.43 14.78
CA THR A 368 -15.62 32.27 14.92
C THR A 368 -16.40 32.97 13.82
N LYS A 369 -17.55 32.41 13.46
CA LYS A 369 -18.55 32.98 12.56
C LYS A 369 -19.93 32.69 13.14
N ASP A 370 -20.78 33.70 13.25
CA ASP A 370 -22.15 33.58 13.78
C ASP A 370 -22.21 32.88 15.16
N GLY A 371 -21.24 33.19 16.04
CA GLY A 371 -21.12 32.60 17.38
C GLY A 371 -20.64 31.15 17.43
N LYS A 372 -20.28 30.55 16.29
CA LYS A 372 -19.72 29.19 16.21
C LYS A 372 -18.21 29.23 15.98
N ARG A 373 -17.47 28.34 16.62
CA ARG A 373 -16.03 28.12 16.40
C ARG A 373 -15.78 27.41 15.07
N LEU A 374 -14.67 27.75 14.40
CA LEU A 374 -14.17 27.04 13.22
C LEU A 374 -13.54 25.72 13.64
N THR A 375 -14.39 24.73 13.89
CA THR A 375 -13.97 23.38 14.29
C THR A 375 -13.97 22.44 13.09
N VAL A 376 -12.93 21.61 13.01
CA VAL A 376 -12.72 20.57 12.00
C VAL A 376 -12.38 19.28 12.73
N ARG A 377 -13.06 18.17 12.46
CA ARG A 377 -12.83 16.88 13.12
C ARG A 377 -12.08 15.91 12.24
N LEU A 378 -11.02 15.30 12.79
CA LEU A 378 -10.29 14.17 12.24
C LEU A 378 -10.47 12.97 13.17
N VAL A 379 -11.15 11.92 12.70
CA VAL A 379 -11.36 10.68 13.45
C VAL A 379 -10.55 9.56 12.82
N GLN A 380 -9.52 9.10 13.53
CA GLN A 380 -8.63 8.02 13.08
C GLN A 380 -8.96 6.72 13.81
N SER A 381 -9.04 5.63 13.05
CA SER A 381 -9.23 4.29 13.60
C SER A 381 -7.90 3.72 14.05
N ALA A 382 -7.75 3.44 15.35
CA ALA A 382 -6.49 3.04 15.99
C ALA A 382 -5.77 1.85 15.30
N PRO A 383 -6.45 0.80 14.81
CA PRO A 383 -5.79 -0.30 14.08
C PRO A 383 -5.13 0.09 12.76
N PHE A 384 -5.43 1.28 12.21
CA PHE A 384 -4.88 1.78 10.95
C PHE A 384 -3.88 2.93 11.16
N VAL A 385 -3.67 3.37 12.41
CA VAL A 385 -2.64 4.34 12.75
C VAL A 385 -1.28 3.65 12.71
N ARG A 386 -0.43 4.12 11.81
CA ARG A 386 0.96 3.69 11.60
C ARG A 386 1.85 4.91 11.35
N ASP A 387 3.15 4.72 11.17
CA ASP A 387 4.09 5.81 10.83
C ASP A 387 3.96 7.06 11.74
N ARG A 388 3.59 6.89 13.02
CA ARG A 388 3.31 8.02 13.94
C ARG A 388 2.31 9.06 13.41
N ARG A 389 1.31 8.62 12.63
CA ARG A 389 0.27 9.51 12.06
C ARG A 389 -0.56 10.24 13.11
N ASP A 390 -0.65 9.71 14.33
CA ASP A 390 -1.21 10.37 15.50
C ASP A 390 -0.41 11.63 15.90
N ILE A 391 0.92 11.51 15.97
CA ILE A 391 1.83 12.64 16.25
C ILE A 391 1.80 13.65 15.09
N LEU A 392 1.74 13.16 13.84
CA LEU A 392 1.55 14.02 12.66
C LEU A 392 0.25 14.82 12.76
N ALA A 393 -0.87 14.17 13.11
CA ALA A 393 -2.16 14.84 13.25
C ALA A 393 -2.15 15.91 14.36
N GLN A 394 -1.52 15.64 15.51
CA GLN A 394 -1.32 16.62 16.58
C GLN A 394 -0.43 17.80 16.13
N THR A 395 0.59 17.53 15.32
CA THR A 395 1.48 18.58 14.78
C THR A 395 0.74 19.46 13.78
N VAL A 396 -0.10 18.87 12.91
CA VAL A 396 -0.99 19.63 12.02
C VAL A 396 -1.99 20.46 12.84
N GLN A 397 -2.59 19.89 13.88
CA GLN A 397 -3.50 20.60 14.79
C GLN A 397 -2.86 21.85 15.37
N ALA A 398 -1.64 21.74 15.91
CA ALA A 398 -0.90 22.88 16.43
C ALA A 398 -0.59 23.92 15.34
N ALA A 399 -0.20 23.48 14.14
CA ALA A 399 0.14 24.36 13.02
C ALA A 399 -1.06 25.17 12.53
N VAL A 400 -2.20 24.54 12.25
CA VAL A 400 -3.39 25.26 11.74
C VAL A 400 -4.03 26.16 12.80
N ARG A 401 -3.90 25.81 14.10
CA ARG A 401 -4.26 26.71 15.19
C ARG A 401 -3.39 27.97 15.17
N LYS A 402 -2.07 27.80 15.10
CA LYS A 402 -1.11 28.92 15.11
C LYS A 402 -1.26 29.83 13.88
N SER A 403 -1.35 29.24 12.69
CA SER A 403 -1.32 29.97 11.43
C SER A 403 -2.65 30.64 11.10
N ALA A 404 -3.78 30.00 11.44
CA ALA A 404 -5.10 30.43 10.97
C ALA A 404 -6.18 30.49 12.06
N GLY A 405 -5.94 29.98 13.28
CA GLY A 405 -6.95 29.91 14.33
C GLY A 405 -8.02 28.85 14.08
N ILE A 406 -7.68 27.78 13.37
CA ILE A 406 -8.58 26.64 13.12
C ILE A 406 -8.48 25.65 14.30
N ASP A 407 -9.63 25.21 14.80
CA ASP A 407 -9.72 24.18 15.83
C ASP A 407 -9.82 22.79 15.18
N LEU A 408 -8.68 22.17 14.88
CA LEU A 408 -8.63 20.80 14.40
C LEU A 408 -8.72 19.84 15.59
N ASN A 409 -9.87 19.19 15.79
CA ASN A 409 -10.05 18.14 16.78
C ASN A 409 -9.57 16.78 16.25
N VAL A 410 -8.52 16.22 16.85
CA VAL A 410 -7.98 14.91 16.49
C VAL A 410 -8.44 13.87 17.50
N ALA A 411 -9.11 12.83 17.03
CA ALA A 411 -9.58 11.72 17.85
C ALA A 411 -9.08 10.39 17.28
N VAL A 412 -8.25 9.68 18.03
CA VAL A 412 -7.87 8.29 17.74
C VAL A 412 -8.78 7.37 18.56
N VAL A 413 -9.59 6.57 17.88
CA VAL A 413 -10.68 5.77 18.48
C VAL A 413 -10.63 4.32 18.00
N ASP A 414 -11.38 3.42 18.63
CA ASP A 414 -11.55 2.06 18.12
C ASP A 414 -12.27 2.03 16.76
N GLN A 415 -12.14 0.92 16.02
CA GLN A 415 -12.70 0.79 14.67
C GLN A 415 -14.23 0.91 14.63
N GLY A 416 -14.93 0.43 15.65
CA GLY A 416 -16.39 0.53 15.74
C GLY A 416 -16.82 1.99 15.89
N THR A 417 -16.18 2.72 16.79
CA THR A 417 -16.40 4.16 16.99
C THR A 417 -16.06 4.97 15.74
N ALA A 418 -14.94 4.70 15.07
CA ALA A 418 -14.59 5.37 13.81
C ALA A 418 -15.64 5.10 12.72
N THR A 419 -16.11 3.86 12.60
CA THR A 419 -17.15 3.47 11.63
C THR A 419 -18.47 4.18 11.93
N LYS A 420 -18.84 4.30 13.21
CA LYS A 420 -20.01 5.06 13.64
C LYS A 420 -19.87 6.55 13.31
N ALA A 421 -18.72 7.15 13.59
CA ALA A 421 -18.47 8.55 13.25
C ALA A 421 -18.60 8.81 11.75
N LEU A 422 -18.08 7.90 10.92
CA LEU A 422 -18.26 7.96 9.47
C LEU A 422 -19.72 7.83 9.04
N ALA A 423 -20.48 6.91 9.64
CA ALA A 423 -21.90 6.71 9.33
C ALA A 423 -22.77 7.90 9.75
N ASP A 424 -22.43 8.54 10.86
CA ASP A 424 -23.14 9.70 11.41
C ASP A 424 -22.70 11.03 10.73
N GLY A 425 -21.76 10.99 9.78
CA GLY A 425 -21.21 12.21 9.15
C GLY A 425 -20.41 13.09 10.13
N ALA A 426 -19.89 12.50 11.20
CA ALA A 426 -19.21 13.20 12.29
C ALA A 426 -17.71 13.42 12.03
N TYR A 427 -17.36 13.88 10.82
CA TYR A 427 -15.99 14.13 10.40
C TYR A 427 -15.91 15.22 9.32
N GLU A 428 -14.85 16.03 9.39
CA GLU A 428 -14.51 17.00 8.34
C GLU A 428 -13.25 16.56 7.58
N VAL A 429 -12.37 15.80 8.22
CA VAL A 429 -11.17 15.23 7.62
C VAL A 429 -11.21 13.71 7.72
N PHE A 430 -10.98 13.06 6.59
CA PHE A 430 -10.68 11.65 6.50
C PHE A 430 -9.24 11.49 6.00
N ASP A 431 -8.39 10.78 6.75
CA ASP A 431 -7.03 10.49 6.33
C ASP A 431 -6.96 9.13 5.62
N ASN A 432 -6.22 9.05 4.52
CA ASN A 432 -6.00 7.77 3.86
C ASN A 432 -4.73 7.78 3.00
N SER A 433 -4.23 6.57 2.74
CA SER A 433 -3.19 6.25 1.77
C SER A 433 -3.44 4.84 1.27
N ARG A 434 -3.13 4.55 0.01
CA ARG A 434 -3.21 3.19 -0.53
C ARG A 434 -1.95 2.82 -1.27
N ALA A 435 -1.52 1.57 -1.14
CA ALA A 435 -0.38 1.00 -1.85
C ALA A 435 -0.89 0.08 -2.98
N ASP A 436 -1.65 0.65 -3.92
CA ASP A 436 -2.14 -0.06 -5.10
C ASP A 436 -1.07 0.00 -6.20
N THR A 437 -0.83 -1.11 -6.91
CA THR A 437 0.12 -1.17 -8.04
C THR A 437 -0.23 -0.14 -9.12
N ASP A 438 -1.51 0.11 -9.32
CA ASP A 438 -2.04 1.03 -10.29
C ASP A 438 -2.68 2.26 -9.62
N ALA A 439 -2.24 3.47 -10.00
CA ALA A 439 -2.77 4.70 -9.40
C ALA A 439 -4.24 4.95 -9.73
N GLY A 440 -4.73 4.48 -10.88
CA GLY A 440 -6.14 4.58 -11.27
C GLY A 440 -7.06 3.81 -10.32
N ALA A 441 -6.61 2.65 -9.82
CA ALA A 441 -7.32 1.90 -8.79
C ALA A 441 -7.51 2.75 -7.51
N ALA A 442 -6.44 3.38 -7.02
CA ALA A 442 -6.50 4.26 -5.87
C ALA A 442 -7.44 5.46 -6.10
N LEU A 443 -7.31 6.13 -7.24
CA LEU A 443 -8.11 7.31 -7.58
C LEU A 443 -9.61 6.98 -7.70
N ASN A 444 -9.97 5.88 -8.36
CA ASN A 444 -11.36 5.44 -8.48
C ASN A 444 -12.00 5.16 -7.11
N LEU A 445 -11.25 4.56 -6.19
CA LEU A 445 -11.75 4.28 -4.84
C LEU A 445 -11.97 5.53 -4.01
N LEU A 446 -11.06 6.51 -4.13
CA LEU A 446 -10.96 7.67 -3.25
C LEU A 446 -11.71 8.91 -3.75
N LEU A 447 -11.89 9.06 -5.06
CA LEU A 447 -12.36 10.32 -5.67
C LEU A 447 -13.56 10.18 -6.61
N ARG A 448 -13.82 8.99 -7.16
CA ARG A 448 -14.99 8.78 -8.02
C ARG A 448 -16.28 8.98 -7.23
N SER A 449 -17.29 9.57 -7.85
CA SER A 449 -18.63 9.66 -7.27
C SER A 449 -19.16 8.25 -6.98
N GLY A 450 -19.57 8.01 -5.73
CA GLY A 450 -19.98 6.68 -5.28
C GLY A 450 -18.84 5.67 -5.09
N GLY A 451 -17.57 6.10 -5.20
CA GLY A 451 -16.40 5.29 -4.88
C GLY A 451 -16.47 4.79 -3.43
N ALA A 452 -16.09 3.54 -3.19
CA ALA A 452 -16.34 2.85 -1.92
C ALA A 452 -15.68 3.49 -0.69
N ILE A 453 -14.63 4.28 -0.90
CA ILE A 453 -13.93 5.03 0.16
C ILE A 453 -13.79 6.51 -0.20
N ASN A 454 -14.62 7.02 -1.12
CA ASN A 454 -14.71 8.46 -1.36
C ASN A 454 -15.43 9.10 -0.17
N ARG A 455 -14.66 9.83 0.64
CA ARG A 455 -15.15 10.53 1.85
C ARG A 455 -15.15 12.05 1.68
N THR A 456 -14.90 12.54 0.47
CA THR A 456 -14.90 13.99 0.17
C THR A 456 -16.32 14.58 0.15
N GLY A 457 -17.36 13.74 0.06
CA GLY A 457 -18.75 14.21 0.02
C GLY A 457 -19.14 14.91 -1.28
N VAL A 458 -18.27 14.89 -2.30
CA VAL A 458 -18.50 15.54 -3.60
C VAL A 458 -18.85 14.52 -4.67
N THR A 459 -19.88 14.85 -5.44
CA THR A 459 -20.17 14.22 -6.75
C THR A 459 -19.72 15.20 -7.83
N ASP A 460 -18.68 14.83 -8.58
CA ASP A 460 -18.11 15.70 -9.63
C ASP A 460 -18.08 14.96 -10.98
N PRO A 461 -19.01 15.30 -11.90
CA PRO A 461 -19.10 14.65 -13.21
C PRO A 461 -17.84 14.80 -14.08
N GLU A 462 -17.05 15.85 -13.87
CA GLU A 462 -15.81 16.05 -14.61
C GLU A 462 -14.70 15.15 -14.09
N VAL A 463 -14.57 15.02 -12.76
CA VAL A 463 -13.66 14.03 -12.15
C VAL A 463 -14.05 12.61 -12.61
N ASP A 464 -15.33 12.26 -12.57
CA ASP A 464 -15.80 10.94 -13.01
C ASP A 464 -15.47 10.66 -14.48
N LYS A 465 -15.66 11.66 -15.34
CA LYS A 465 -15.31 11.57 -16.76
C LYS A 465 -13.81 11.35 -16.96
N LEU A 466 -12.96 12.10 -16.27
CA LEU A 466 -11.51 11.98 -16.36
C LEU A 466 -11.03 10.61 -15.85
N LEU A 467 -11.57 10.13 -14.74
CA LEU A 467 -11.25 8.79 -14.24
C LEU A 467 -11.64 7.71 -15.25
N ALA A 468 -12.86 7.78 -15.83
CA ALA A 468 -13.31 6.85 -16.85
C ALA A 468 -12.44 6.89 -18.13
N GLN A 469 -11.94 8.06 -18.53
CA GLN A 469 -11.00 8.19 -19.65
C GLN A 469 -9.67 7.48 -19.36
N GLY A 470 -9.13 7.67 -18.15
CA GLY A 470 -7.91 7.01 -17.72
C GLY A 470 -8.04 5.48 -17.64
N ASP A 471 -9.19 4.99 -17.17
CA ASP A 471 -9.48 3.55 -17.07
C ASP A 471 -9.65 2.89 -18.44
N ALA A 472 -10.19 3.62 -19.43
CA ALA A 472 -10.26 3.18 -20.82
C ALA A 472 -8.90 3.21 -21.54
N GLY A 473 -7.83 3.66 -20.87
CA GLY A 473 -6.47 3.74 -21.43
C GLY A 473 -6.26 4.88 -22.43
N THR A 474 -7.25 5.76 -22.62
CA THR A 474 -7.16 6.89 -23.56
C THR A 474 -6.56 8.10 -22.86
N ASP A 475 -5.35 8.54 -23.26
CA ASP A 475 -4.61 9.65 -22.62
C ASP A 475 -4.58 9.56 -21.09
N ARG A 476 -4.18 8.39 -20.58
CA ARG A 476 -4.23 8.07 -19.15
C ARG A 476 -3.45 9.06 -18.28
N LEU A 477 -2.28 9.48 -18.76
CA LEU A 477 -1.44 10.45 -18.07
C LEU A 477 -2.13 11.83 -17.98
N GLY A 478 -2.66 12.34 -19.10
CA GLY A 478 -3.37 13.62 -19.11
C GLY A 478 -4.63 13.60 -18.25
N ALA A 479 -5.41 12.52 -18.34
CA ALA A 479 -6.63 12.35 -17.56
C ALA A 479 -6.37 12.36 -16.05
N TYR A 480 -5.44 11.53 -15.56
CA TYR A 480 -5.11 11.48 -14.14
C TYR A 480 -4.39 12.74 -13.64
N SER A 481 -3.60 13.41 -14.48
CA SER A 481 -3.00 14.72 -14.15
C SER A 481 -4.09 15.78 -13.90
N ASN A 482 -5.08 15.88 -14.79
CA ASN A 482 -6.20 16.80 -14.63
C ASN A 482 -7.03 16.51 -13.36
N VAL A 483 -7.24 15.24 -13.01
CA VAL A 483 -7.88 14.86 -11.73
C VAL A 483 -7.08 15.42 -10.55
N GLN A 484 -5.77 15.20 -10.54
CA GLN A 484 -4.88 15.66 -9.46
C GLN A 484 -4.95 17.20 -9.31
N GLN A 485 -4.85 17.95 -10.40
CA GLN A 485 -4.97 19.41 -10.36
C GLN A 485 -6.32 19.87 -9.82
N LYS A 486 -7.41 19.28 -10.31
CA LYS A 486 -8.76 19.65 -9.90
C LYS A 486 -8.99 19.44 -8.41
N VAL A 487 -8.64 18.26 -7.88
CA VAL A 487 -8.93 17.93 -6.47
C VAL A 487 -7.95 18.57 -5.49
N VAL A 488 -6.69 18.83 -5.88
CA VAL A 488 -5.66 19.40 -5.00
C VAL A 488 -5.65 20.94 -5.06
N THR A 489 -5.63 21.54 -6.25
CA THR A 489 -5.41 22.98 -6.39
C THR A 489 -6.71 23.77 -6.50
N GLN A 490 -7.60 23.35 -7.41
CA GLN A 490 -8.82 24.09 -7.73
C GLN A 490 -9.86 23.95 -6.60
N GLN A 491 -10.17 22.71 -6.22
CA GLN A 491 -11.21 22.41 -5.24
C GLN A 491 -10.68 22.26 -3.82
N ALA A 492 -9.36 22.03 -3.64
CA ALA A 492 -8.73 21.76 -2.36
C ALA A 492 -9.46 20.66 -1.55
N LEU A 493 -9.98 19.62 -2.22
CA LEU A 493 -10.61 18.47 -1.58
C LEU A 493 -9.59 17.52 -0.97
N VAL A 494 -8.35 17.55 -1.47
CA VAL A 494 -7.26 16.72 -0.97
C VAL A 494 -6.11 17.64 -0.57
N LEU A 495 -5.63 17.45 0.65
CA LEU A 495 -4.34 17.94 1.13
C LEU A 495 -3.37 16.75 1.20
N PRO A 496 -2.57 16.52 0.15
CA PRO A 496 -1.48 15.57 0.20
C PRO A 496 -0.49 15.93 1.30
N LEU A 497 0.04 14.93 2.03
CA LEU A 497 1.04 15.14 3.08
C LEU A 497 2.38 14.50 2.67
N TYR A 498 2.47 13.18 2.70
CA TYR A 498 3.70 12.45 2.40
C TYR A 498 3.44 11.15 1.64
N ALA A 499 4.42 10.68 0.89
CA ALA A 499 4.44 9.34 0.31
C ALA A 499 4.84 8.34 1.40
N PRO A 500 3.96 7.40 1.78
CA PRO A 500 4.32 6.37 2.76
C PRO A 500 5.52 5.57 2.30
N ALA A 501 6.24 5.02 3.26
CA ALA A 501 7.36 4.15 2.98
C ALA A 501 7.41 3.02 3.99
N ASP A 502 7.55 1.80 3.49
CA ASP A 502 7.91 0.68 4.33
C ASP A 502 9.44 0.63 4.49
N GLN A 503 9.88 0.28 5.69
CA GLN A 503 11.29 0.16 6.03
C GLN A 503 11.55 -1.23 6.58
N ILE A 504 12.69 -1.79 6.19
CA ILE A 504 13.20 -3.05 6.75
C ILE A 504 14.58 -2.76 7.29
N ALA A 505 14.79 -3.00 8.58
CA ALA A 505 16.12 -3.08 9.17
C ALA A 505 16.44 -4.52 9.54
N ALA A 506 17.63 -4.98 9.24
CA ALA A 506 18.00 -6.37 9.42
C ALA A 506 19.47 -6.55 9.78
N SER A 507 19.79 -7.66 10.44
CA SER A 507 21.18 -8.13 10.50
C SER A 507 21.71 -8.42 9.09
N ARG A 508 22.99 -8.14 8.85
CA ARG A 508 23.70 -8.48 7.60
C ARG A 508 23.74 -9.98 7.32
N SER A 509 23.50 -10.82 8.34
CA SER A 509 23.36 -12.26 8.14
C SER A 509 22.04 -12.62 7.45
N VAL A 510 21.10 -11.69 7.28
CA VAL A 510 19.83 -11.93 6.58
C VAL A 510 19.96 -11.48 5.14
N GLY A 511 19.78 -12.40 4.21
CA GLY A 511 19.72 -12.12 2.77
C GLY A 511 18.32 -12.31 2.20
N GLY A 512 18.08 -11.79 0.99
CA GLY A 512 16.83 -12.01 0.25
C GLY A 512 15.62 -11.19 0.71
N LEU A 513 15.81 -10.21 1.61
CA LEU A 513 14.81 -9.21 1.94
C LEU A 513 14.57 -8.26 0.77
N GLY A 514 13.32 -7.86 0.54
CA GLY A 514 12.97 -6.97 -0.55
C GLY A 514 11.60 -6.33 -0.41
N PHE A 515 11.30 -5.44 -1.34
CA PHE A 515 10.00 -4.78 -1.48
C PHE A 515 9.39 -5.17 -2.83
N GLU A 516 8.06 -5.27 -2.89
CA GLU A 516 7.32 -5.40 -4.14
C GLU A 516 7.61 -4.14 -4.97
N PRO A 517 8.26 -4.25 -6.15
CA PRO A 517 8.82 -3.08 -6.83
C PRO A 517 7.79 -2.00 -7.16
N THR A 518 6.55 -2.42 -7.36
CA THR A 518 5.47 -1.54 -7.81
C THR A 518 4.57 -1.07 -6.71
N ALA A 519 4.64 -1.67 -5.51
CA ALA A 519 3.83 -1.31 -4.36
C ALA A 519 4.67 -0.72 -3.21
N GLY A 520 5.99 -0.94 -3.23
CA GLY A 520 6.92 -0.49 -2.20
C GLY A 520 6.74 -1.16 -0.84
N VAL A 521 5.99 -2.26 -0.78
CA VAL A 521 5.67 -3.00 0.45
C VAL A 521 6.59 -4.21 0.61
N PRO A 522 6.94 -4.66 1.83
CA PRO A 522 7.76 -5.86 2.04
C PRO A 522 7.14 -7.10 1.37
N VAL A 523 7.98 -7.90 0.71
CA VAL A 523 7.57 -9.20 0.14
C VAL A 523 7.63 -10.31 1.19
N SER A 524 6.95 -11.43 0.92
CA SER A 524 6.93 -12.61 1.80
C SER A 524 8.34 -13.16 2.07
N ALA A 525 8.47 -14.02 3.08
CA ALA A 525 9.75 -14.58 3.49
C ALA A 525 10.31 -15.64 2.50
N TYR A 526 9.70 -15.86 1.34
CA TYR A 526 10.05 -16.93 0.40
C TYR A 526 11.52 -16.90 -0.04
N GLY A 527 12.01 -15.72 -0.39
CA GLY A 527 13.38 -15.50 -0.83
C GLY A 527 14.37 -15.25 0.30
N VAL A 528 13.90 -15.14 1.56
CA VAL A 528 14.73 -14.75 2.70
C VAL A 528 15.53 -15.94 3.20
N TRP A 529 16.79 -15.73 3.55
CA TRP A 529 17.70 -16.78 4.03
C TRP A 529 18.68 -16.23 5.08
N LEU A 530 19.33 -17.14 5.83
CA LEU A 530 20.28 -16.80 6.88
C LEU A 530 21.69 -17.29 6.52
N ALA A 531 22.66 -16.36 6.50
CA ALA A 531 24.07 -16.68 6.41
C ALA A 531 24.52 -17.47 7.65
N LYS A 532 25.46 -18.39 7.42
CA LYS A 532 26.03 -19.24 8.46
C LYS A 532 27.10 -18.51 9.27
#